data_AF-A0AAV8YBQ6-F1
#
_entry.id   AF-A0AAV8YBQ6-F1
#
_cell.length_a   1.000
_cell.length_b   1.000
_cell.length_c   1.000
_cell.angle_alpha   90.00
_cell.angle_beta   90.00
_cell.angle_gamma   90.00
#
_symmetry.space_group_name_H-M   'P 1'
#
loop_
_entity.id
_entity.type
_entity.pdbx_description
1 polymer ?
#
loop_
_entity_poly.entity_id
_entity_poly.type
_entity_poly.pdbx_seq_one_letter_code
_entity_poly.pdbx_strand_id
1 'polypeptide(L)'
;MNVYPANKFLNCVNGLKRDVKRPKTIRAPGRPSTIRGLAEITGINKECVRQILHESFNMRKVCAKIVPKLLTPKQKESRMNICADILNNIDTDPGLLGTVITCDES
;
A
#
# COMPACT_ATOMS: atom_id res chain seq x y z
N MET A 1 14.30 -18.86 -18.90
CA MET A 1 12.83 -18.95 -18.78
C MET A 1 12.51 -20.15 -17.92
N ASN A 2 12.02 -19.97 -16.69
CA ASN A 2 11.66 -21.09 -15.83
C ASN A 2 10.17 -21.39 -16.05
N VAL A 3 9.88 -22.25 -17.03
CA VAL A 3 8.51 -22.67 -17.36
C VAL A 3 8.10 -23.70 -16.32
N TYR A 4 7.53 -23.25 -15.21
CA TYR A 4 6.86 -24.16 -14.27
C TYR A 4 5.77 -24.92 -15.04
N PRO A 5 5.74 -26.26 -15.01
CA PRO A 5 4.77 -27.03 -15.80
C PRO A 5 3.34 -26.63 -15.42
N ALA A 6 2.48 -26.41 -16.42
CA ALA A 6 1.13 -25.86 -16.28
C ALA A 6 0.29 -26.56 -15.19
N ASN A 7 0.46 -27.88 -15.02
CA ASN A 7 -0.24 -28.67 -14.00
C ASN A 7 0.19 -28.33 -12.56
N LYS A 8 1.45 -27.95 -12.34
CA LYS A 8 1.96 -27.53 -11.02
C LYS A 8 1.53 -26.10 -10.70
N PHE A 9 1.43 -25.25 -11.72
CA PHE A 9 0.91 -23.89 -11.60
C PHE A 9 -0.58 -23.88 -11.26
N LEU A 10 -1.39 -24.70 -11.93
CA LEU A 10 -2.82 -24.83 -11.64
C LEU A 10 -3.08 -25.35 -10.21
N ASN A 11 -2.27 -26.30 -9.73
CA ASN A 11 -2.33 -26.77 -8.34
C ASN A 11 -1.88 -25.70 -7.33
N CYS A 12 -0.85 -24.90 -7.64
CA CYS A 12 -0.44 -23.71 -6.86
C CYS A 12 -1.57 -22.68 -6.75
N VAL A 13 -2.20 -22.35 -7.89
CA VAL A 13 -3.30 -21.37 -7.98
C VAL A 13 -4.54 -21.88 -7.25
N ASN A 14 -4.88 -23.17 -7.38
CA ASN A 14 -6.02 -23.79 -6.71
C ASN A 14 -5.81 -23.98 -5.20
N GLY A 15 -4.57 -24.15 -4.73
CA GLY A 15 -4.23 -24.10 -3.31
C GLY A 15 -4.45 -22.71 -2.73
N LEU A 16 -3.81 -21.70 -3.33
CA LEU A 16 -3.91 -20.33 -2.84
C LEU A 16 -5.33 -19.76 -2.97
N LYS A 17 -6.10 -20.03 -4.03
CA LYS A 17 -7.50 -19.55 -4.17
C LYS A 17 -8.45 -20.11 -3.10
N ARG A 18 -8.17 -21.31 -2.55
CA ARG A 18 -8.98 -21.91 -1.48
C ARG A 18 -8.69 -21.27 -0.12
N ASP A 19 -7.43 -20.97 0.16
CA ASP A 19 -6.98 -20.41 1.44
C ASP A 19 -7.05 -18.87 1.47
N VAL A 20 -6.89 -18.23 0.30
CA VAL A 20 -6.99 -16.79 0.08
C VAL A 20 -8.34 -16.49 -0.55
N LYS A 21 -9.40 -16.64 0.23
CA LYS A 21 -10.77 -16.34 -0.22
C LYS A 21 -10.99 -14.86 -0.58
N ARG A 22 -10.11 -13.94 -0.12
CA ARG A 22 -10.12 -12.53 -0.49
C ARG A 22 -8.70 -11.96 -0.47
N PRO A 23 -8.24 -11.21 -1.51
CA PRO A 23 -6.93 -10.56 -1.50
C PRO A 23 -6.76 -9.55 -0.36
N LYS A 24 -7.86 -9.03 0.19
CA LYS A 24 -7.87 -8.16 1.38
C LYS A 24 -7.45 -8.87 2.67
N THR A 25 -7.54 -10.20 2.74
CA THR A 25 -7.21 -10.99 3.94
C THR A 25 -5.71 -11.39 4.00
N ILE A 26 -4.99 -11.36 2.86
CA ILE A 26 -3.53 -11.59 2.81
C ILE A 26 -2.75 -10.50 3.57
N ARG A 27 -3.37 -9.33 3.70
CA ARG A 27 -2.80 -8.15 4.34
C ARG A 27 -3.40 -7.99 5.72
N ALA A 28 -2.67 -8.40 6.76
CA ALA A 28 -2.97 -7.91 8.10
C ALA A 28 -2.96 -6.36 8.06
N PRO A 29 -3.96 -5.68 8.63
CA PRO A 29 -3.99 -4.22 8.63
C PRO A 29 -2.70 -3.70 9.29
N GLY A 30 -1.91 -2.92 8.54
CA GLY A 30 -0.70 -2.25 9.04
C GLY A 30 0.64 -2.92 8.75
N ARG A 31 0.71 -4.14 8.18
CA ARG A 31 2.00 -4.78 7.84
C ARG A 31 2.11 -5.10 6.34
N PRO A 32 3.20 -4.69 5.65
CA PRO A 32 3.50 -5.21 4.33
C PRO A 32 3.88 -6.70 4.45
N SER A 33 3.05 -7.58 3.90
CA SER A 33 3.35 -9.01 3.82
C SER A 33 4.47 -9.24 2.78
N THR A 34 5.55 -9.92 3.18
CA THR A 34 6.61 -10.30 2.25
C THR A 34 6.20 -11.56 1.48
N ILE A 35 6.69 -11.72 0.24
CA ILE A 35 6.48 -12.94 -0.56
C ILE A 35 6.94 -14.19 0.23
N ARG A 36 8.01 -14.05 1.02
CA ARG A 36 8.51 -15.10 1.91
C ARG A 36 7.52 -15.46 3.01
N GLY A 37 6.98 -14.48 3.73
CA GLY A 37 5.99 -14.74 4.78
C GLY A 37 4.73 -15.39 4.21
N LEU A 38 4.32 -15.00 3.01
CA LEU A 38 3.20 -15.64 2.32
C LEU A 38 3.50 -17.08 1.92
N ALA A 39 4.69 -17.36 1.41
CA ALA A 39 5.13 -18.73 1.12
C ALA A 39 5.17 -19.61 2.38
N GLU A 40 5.61 -19.06 3.52
CA GLU A 40 5.66 -19.77 4.80
C GLU A 40 4.27 -20.07 5.36
N ILE A 41 3.34 -19.10 5.29
CA ILE A 41 1.95 -19.27 5.76
C ILE A 41 1.19 -20.27 4.88
N THR A 42 1.40 -20.22 3.57
CA THR A 42 0.62 -21.01 2.60
C THR A 42 1.29 -22.32 2.20
N GLY A 43 2.55 -22.54 2.59
CA GLY A 43 3.36 -23.69 2.16
C GLY A 43 3.66 -23.72 0.65
N ILE A 44 3.38 -22.63 -0.07
CA ILE A 44 3.53 -22.54 -1.52
C ILE A 44 4.92 -21.97 -1.87
N ASN A 45 5.48 -22.43 -3.00
CA ASN A 45 6.74 -21.91 -3.49
C ASN A 45 6.69 -20.37 -3.68
N LYS A 46 7.76 -19.67 -3.26
CA LYS A 46 7.87 -18.20 -3.35
C LYS A 46 7.62 -17.66 -4.76
N GLU A 47 8.04 -18.40 -5.79
CA GLU A 47 7.86 -18.00 -7.19
C GLU A 47 6.39 -18.13 -7.63
N CYS A 48 5.71 -19.21 -7.22
CA CYS A 48 4.25 -19.32 -7.42
C CYS A 48 3.52 -18.16 -6.74
N VAL A 49 3.88 -17.80 -5.50
CA VAL A 49 3.29 -16.66 -4.79
C VAL A 49 3.51 -15.35 -5.56
N ARG A 50 4.73 -15.12 -6.06
CA ARG A 50 5.07 -13.94 -6.87
C ARG A 50 4.22 -13.87 -8.15
N GLN A 51 4.14 -14.97 -8.89
CA GLN A 51 3.37 -15.07 -10.13
C GLN A 51 1.87 -14.87 -9.89
N ILE A 52 1.30 -15.49 -8.85
CA ILE A 52 -0.12 -15.32 -8.53
C ILE A 52 -0.43 -13.85 -8.16
N LEU A 53 0.41 -13.23 -7.31
CA LEU A 53 0.23 -11.83 -6.94
C LEU A 53 0.30 -10.90 -8.16
N HIS A 54 1.24 -11.14 -9.08
CA HIS A 54 1.46 -10.28 -10.23
C HIS A 54 0.50 -10.56 -11.40
N GLU A 55 0.27 -11.82 -11.76
CA GLU A 55 -0.48 -12.22 -12.95
C GLU A 55 -1.96 -12.44 -12.66
N SER A 56 -2.32 -13.03 -11.52
CA SER A 56 -3.73 -13.31 -11.17
C SER A 56 -4.40 -12.15 -10.43
N PHE A 57 -3.66 -11.48 -9.54
CA PHE A 57 -4.19 -10.36 -8.73
C PHE A 57 -3.74 -8.98 -9.22
N ASN A 58 -2.87 -8.90 -10.23
CA ASN A 58 -2.33 -7.64 -10.77
C ASN A 58 -1.74 -6.71 -9.70
N MET A 59 -1.13 -7.28 -8.66
CA MET A 59 -0.51 -6.55 -7.57
C MET A 59 0.96 -6.24 -7.88
N ARG A 60 1.39 -5.04 -7.51
CA ARG A 60 2.79 -4.60 -7.60
C ARG A 60 3.38 -4.42 -6.21
N LYS A 61 4.69 -4.66 -6.09
CA LYS A 61 5.43 -4.35 -4.86
C LYS A 61 5.46 -2.83 -4.68
N VAL A 62 5.03 -2.37 -3.51
CA VAL A 62 5.15 -0.97 -3.09
C VAL A 62 6.04 -0.94 -1.86
N CYS A 63 7.11 -0.15 -1.91
CA CYS A 63 7.97 0.08 -0.76
C CYS A 63 7.33 1.09 0.21
N ALA A 64 7.60 0.96 1.50
CA ALA A 64 7.18 1.96 2.47
C ALA A 64 7.85 3.31 2.14
N LYS A 65 7.10 4.40 2.28
CA LYS A 65 7.64 5.76 2.23
C LYS A 65 8.20 6.12 3.61
N ILE A 66 9.31 6.86 3.65
CA ILE A 66 9.83 7.43 4.90
C ILE A 66 8.87 8.54 5.35
N VAL A 67 8.44 8.48 6.60
CA VAL A 67 7.60 9.50 7.22
C VAL A 67 8.46 10.22 8.27
N PRO A 68 8.71 11.54 8.15
CA PRO A 68 9.60 12.26 9.06
C PRO A 68 9.22 12.16 10.53
N LYS A 69 7.91 12.11 10.83
CA LYS A 69 7.39 12.06 12.19
C LYS A 69 6.07 11.31 12.27
N LEU A 70 5.92 10.45 13.28
CA LEU A 70 4.64 9.85 13.61
C LEU A 70 3.77 10.86 14.37
N LEU A 71 2.66 11.26 13.77
CA LEU A 71 1.75 12.24 14.35
C LEU A 71 0.78 11.61 15.35
N THR A 72 0.54 12.30 16.47
CA THR A 72 -0.51 11.95 17.41
C THR A 72 -1.90 12.22 16.81
N PRO A 73 -2.98 11.58 17.31
CA PRO A 73 -4.34 11.84 16.82
C PRO A 73 -4.71 13.32 16.83
N LYS A 74 -4.39 14.03 17.92
CA LYS A 74 -4.61 15.48 18.05
C LYS A 74 -3.85 16.30 17.00
N GLN A 75 -2.60 15.92 16.69
CA GLN A 75 -1.82 16.59 15.64
C GLN A 75 -2.43 16.36 14.24
N LYS A 76 -3.01 15.18 13.99
CA LYS A 76 -3.68 14.90 12.72
C LYS A 76 -4.95 15.73 12.56
N GLU A 77 -5.76 15.80 13.61
CA GLU A 77 -6.99 16.59 13.64
C GLU A 77 -6.69 18.08 13.45
N SER A 78 -5.72 18.62 14.20
CA SER A 78 -5.29 20.01 14.04
C SER A 78 -4.82 20.32 12.62
N ARG A 79 -4.01 19.44 12.01
CA ARG A 79 -3.58 19.60 10.61
C ARG A 79 -4.75 19.55 9.63
N MET A 80 -5.70 18.64 9.83
CA MET A 80 -6.87 18.52 8.97
C MET A 80 -7.71 19.80 9.01
N ASN A 81 -7.98 20.32 10.20
CA ASN A 81 -8.79 21.52 10.38
C ASN A 81 -8.11 22.74 9.75
N ILE A 82 -6.82 22.96 10.02
CA ILE A 82 -6.04 24.05 9.41
C ILE A 82 -6.04 23.95 7.89
N CYS A 83 -5.84 22.75 7.33
CA CYS A 83 -5.87 22.57 5.88
C CYS A 83 -7.26 22.82 5.27
N ALA A 84 -8.34 22.45 5.96
CA ALA A 84 -9.70 22.72 5.52
C ALA A 84 -9.99 24.22 5.52
N ASP A 85 -9.57 24.94 6.56
CA ASP A 85 -9.74 26.39 6.65
C ASP A 85 -8.94 27.12 5.55
N ILE A 86 -7.68 26.71 5.33
CA ILE A 86 -6.86 27.25 4.24
C ILE A 86 -7.52 27.00 2.88
N LEU A 87 -8.08 25.80 2.67
CA LEU A 87 -8.75 25.47 1.42
C LEU A 87 -9.99 26.36 1.19
N ASN A 88 -10.83 26.53 2.21
CA ASN A 88 -11.99 27.44 2.14
C ASN A 88 -11.58 28.89 1.83
N ASN A 89 -10.47 29.34 2.40
CA ASN A 89 -9.95 30.69 2.16
C ASN A 89 -9.44 30.85 0.71
N ILE A 90 -8.79 29.83 0.16
CA ILE A 90 -8.35 29.82 -1.25
C ILE A 90 -9.56 29.79 -2.20
N ASP A 91 -10.60 29.03 -1.87
CA ASP A 91 -11.83 28.99 -2.67
C ASP A 91 -12.57 30.33 -2.65
N THR A 92 -12.49 31.07 -1.53
CA THR A 92 -13.10 32.40 -1.37
C THR A 92 -12.27 33.49 -2.06
N ASP A 93 -10.95 33.43 -1.95
CA ASP A 93 -10.00 34.33 -2.59
C ASP A 93 -8.91 33.52 -3.33
N PRO A 94 -9.10 33.28 -4.64
CA PRO A 94 -8.11 32.58 -5.46
C PRO A 94 -6.75 33.29 -5.55
N GLY A 95 -6.68 34.59 -5.24
CA GLY A 95 -5.46 35.39 -5.25
C GLY A 95 -4.61 35.27 -3.98
N LEU A 96 -5.16 34.65 -2.92
CA LEU A 96 -4.58 34.61 -1.58
C LEU A 96 -3.11 34.14 -1.57
N LEU A 97 -2.79 33.08 -2.31
CA LEU A 97 -1.45 32.50 -2.35
C LEU A 97 -0.39 33.45 -2.97
N GLY A 98 -0.81 34.43 -3.77
CA GLY A 98 0.10 35.43 -4.34
C GLY A 98 0.70 36.40 -3.31
N THR A 99 0.13 36.45 -2.10
CA THR A 99 0.59 37.32 -1.01
C THR A 99 1.47 36.60 0.02
N VAL A 100 1.58 35.27 -0.08
CA VAL A 100 2.25 34.45 0.93
C VAL A 100 3.76 34.45 0.69
N ILE A 101 4.53 34.83 1.71
CA ILE A 101 6.00 34.74 1.73
C ILE A 101 6.39 33.69 2.79
N THR A 102 7.17 32.68 2.41
CA THR A 102 7.62 31.60 3.31
C THR A 102 9.14 31.51 3.34
N CYS A 103 9.71 31.23 4.50
CA CYS A 103 11.13 30.92 4.69
C CYS A 103 11.26 29.77 5.70
N ASP A 104 12.24 28.90 5.51
CA ASP A 104 12.61 27.83 6.44
C ASP A 104 14.13 27.79 6.56
N GLU A 105 14.63 27.46 7.75
CA GLU A 105 16.08 27.33 7.98
C GLU A 105 16.50 25.88 7.69
N SER A 106 17.59 25.73 6.94
CA SER A 106 18.19 24.42 6.60
C SER A 106 19.37 24.07 7.49
#